data_AF-A0AAF3FDR7-F1
#
_entry.id   AF-A0AAF3FDR7-F1
#
_cell.length_a   1.000
_cell.length_b   1.000
_cell.length_c   1.000
_cell.angle_alpha   90.00
_cell.angle_beta   90.00
_cell.angle_gamma   90.00
#
_symmetry.space_group_name_H-M   'P 1'
#
loop_
_entity.id
_entity.type
_entity.pdbx_description
1 polymer ?
#
loop_
_entity_poly.entity_id
_entity_poly.type
_entity_poly.pdbx_seq_one_letter_code
_entity_poly.pdbx_strand_id
1 'polypeptide(L)'
;MEPLSSATYFQFKLDAVKSGSYSSKAGWQAISDSGTAFIGAPQAASDGIAKAFGATWDPDNQVYNVDCKAQASVTVTIGGKDYTTNASNMIVSWEKGCLLALAPFDEPWIGWILGDPFIRQYCNIYDLARQRIGFAPSKQM
;
A
#
# COMPACT_ATOMS: atom_id res chain seq x y z
N MET A 1 1.37 -15.66 -8.95
CA MET A 1 0.70 -15.86 -7.65
C MET A 1 1.79 -16.09 -6.64
N GLU A 2 1.64 -15.53 -5.45
CA GLU A 2 2.61 -15.56 -4.37
C GLU A 2 2.13 -16.53 -3.27
N PRO A 3 2.99 -17.42 -2.75
CA PRO A 3 2.64 -18.25 -1.59
C PRO A 3 2.34 -17.40 -0.35
N LEU A 4 1.36 -17.83 0.44
CA LEU A 4 1.08 -17.21 1.73
C LEU A 4 2.11 -17.66 2.77
N SER A 5 2.68 -16.71 3.50
CA SER A 5 3.41 -16.99 4.74
C SER A 5 2.47 -17.31 5.90
N SER A 6 1.23 -16.79 5.87
CA SER A 6 0.15 -17.16 6.78
C SER A 6 -1.21 -17.07 6.10
N ALA A 7 -1.98 -18.15 6.15
CA ALA A 7 -3.34 -18.17 5.62
C ALA A 7 -4.36 -17.43 6.51
N THR A 8 -4.05 -17.23 7.80
CA THR A 8 -4.95 -16.55 8.75
C THR A 8 -5.14 -15.06 8.42
N TYR A 9 -4.11 -14.44 7.82
CA TYR A 9 -4.09 -13.00 7.52
C TYR A 9 -3.93 -12.70 6.03
N PHE A 10 -4.00 -13.71 5.16
CA PHE A 10 -3.58 -13.58 3.76
C PHE A 10 -2.23 -12.88 3.63
N GLN A 11 -1.29 -13.31 4.47
CA GLN A 11 0.03 -12.71 4.60
C GLN A 11 0.98 -13.31 3.55
N PHE A 12 1.81 -12.47 2.94
CA PHE A 12 2.79 -12.87 1.94
C PHE A 12 4.03 -11.95 2.00
N LYS A 13 5.08 -12.31 1.26
CA LYS A 13 6.33 -11.57 1.23
C LYS A 13 6.31 -10.48 0.15
N LEU A 14 6.83 -9.30 0.46
CA LEU A 14 7.25 -8.29 -0.49
C LEU A 14 8.77 -8.40 -0.72
N ASP A 15 9.18 -8.34 -1.98
CA ASP A 15 10.58 -8.31 -2.36
C ASP A 15 11.17 -6.89 -2.22
N ALA A 16 10.38 -5.89 -2.57
CA ALA A 16 10.79 -4.49 -2.52
C ALA A 16 9.58 -3.54 -2.48
N VAL A 17 9.84 -2.31 -2.06
CA VAL A 17 8.90 -1.19 -2.17
C VAL A 17 9.62 0.02 -2.74
N LYS A 18 8.96 0.75 -3.65
CA LYS A 18 9.45 1.98 -4.26
C LYS A 18 8.32 2.98 -4.40
N SER A 19 8.62 4.26 -4.15
CA SER A 19 7.63 5.32 -4.22
C SER A 19 8.32 6.69 -4.20
N GLY A 20 8.22 7.44 -5.30
CA GLY A 20 9.00 8.68 -5.46
C GLY A 20 10.50 8.44 -5.27
N SER A 21 11.12 9.19 -4.34
CA SER A 21 12.52 9.00 -3.95
C SER A 21 12.74 7.93 -2.87
N TYR A 22 11.67 7.37 -2.29
CA TYR A 22 11.76 6.28 -1.33
C TYR A 22 11.96 4.92 -2.04
N SER A 23 12.89 4.12 -1.53
CA SER A 23 13.04 2.73 -1.95
C SER A 23 13.57 1.85 -0.82
N SER A 24 13.08 0.61 -0.76
CA SER A 24 13.53 -0.39 0.21
C SER A 24 13.50 -1.78 -0.42
N LYS A 25 14.56 -2.55 -0.15
CA LYS A 25 14.67 -3.98 -0.47
C LYS A 25 14.85 -4.84 0.78
N ALA A 26 14.41 -4.31 1.94
CA ALA A 26 14.60 -4.99 3.22
C ALA A 26 13.90 -6.36 3.28
N GLY A 27 12.95 -6.62 2.37
CA GLY A 27 12.09 -7.79 2.40
C GLY A 27 11.07 -7.63 3.52
N TRP A 28 9.81 -7.40 3.16
CA TRP A 28 8.76 -7.17 4.14
C TRP A 28 7.75 -8.31 4.13
N GLN A 29 7.03 -8.48 5.23
CA GLN A 29 5.72 -9.11 5.16
C GLN A 29 4.71 -8.07 4.66
N ALA A 30 3.60 -8.55 4.15
CA ALA A 30 2.42 -7.74 3.88
C ALA A 30 1.16 -8.60 4.02
N ILE A 31 0.03 -7.95 4.26
CA ILE A 31 -1.30 -8.56 4.17
C ILE A 31 -2.12 -7.86 3.09
N SER A 32 -3.04 -8.60 2.48
CA SER A 32 -4.11 -8.03 1.65
C SER A 32 -5.37 -7.93 2.51
N ASP A 33 -5.85 -6.71 2.76
CA ASP A 33 -6.93 -6.46 3.72
C ASP A 33 -7.93 -5.43 3.18
N SER A 34 -9.08 -5.92 2.70
CA SER A 34 -10.19 -5.09 2.24
C SER A 34 -10.94 -4.35 3.37
N GLY A 35 -10.61 -4.61 4.64
CA GLY A 35 -11.15 -3.88 5.79
C GLY A 35 -10.38 -2.58 6.10
N THR A 36 -9.24 -2.35 5.45
CA THR A 36 -8.38 -1.19 5.73
C THR A 36 -8.49 -0.14 4.62
N ALA A 37 -8.82 1.09 5.01
CA ALA A 37 -9.09 2.19 4.08
C ALA A 37 -7.86 2.73 3.32
N PHE A 38 -6.65 2.62 3.88
CA PHE A 38 -5.40 3.13 3.28
C PHE A 38 -4.35 2.03 3.15
N ILE A 39 -3.24 2.32 2.46
CA ILE A 39 -2.04 1.47 2.59
C ILE A 39 -1.43 1.72 3.98
N GLY A 40 -1.22 0.66 4.75
CA GLY A 40 -0.47 0.70 5.99
C GLY A 40 1.00 0.40 5.74
N ALA A 41 1.91 1.18 6.31
CA ALA A 41 3.35 0.98 6.17
C ALA A 41 4.13 1.40 7.42
N PRO A 42 5.34 0.85 7.67
CA PRO A 42 6.14 1.23 8.82
C PRO A 42 6.41 2.73 8.83
N GLN A 43 6.46 3.36 10.01
CA GLN A 43 6.54 4.82 10.15
C GLN A 43 7.63 5.45 9.25
N ALA A 44 8.83 4.88 9.24
CA ALA A 44 9.94 5.37 8.43
C ALA A 44 9.69 5.29 6.91
N ALA A 45 8.93 4.28 6.46
CA ALA A 45 8.49 4.18 5.06
C ALA A 45 7.41 5.21 4.75
N SER A 46 6.40 5.31 5.62
CA SER A 46 5.30 6.26 5.49
C SER A 46 5.79 7.70 5.38
N ASP A 47 6.68 8.12 6.29
CA ASP A 47 7.25 9.47 6.29
C ASP A 47 8.15 9.72 5.06
N GLY A 48 8.94 8.72 4.65
CA GLY A 48 9.78 8.81 3.47
C GLY A 48 8.96 9.00 2.19
N ILE A 49 7.87 8.25 2.06
CA ILE A 49 6.94 8.32 0.93
C ILE A 49 6.16 9.63 0.94
N ALA A 50 5.61 10.02 2.10
CA ALA A 50 4.90 11.28 2.27
C ALA A 50 5.79 12.46 1.86
N LYS A 51 7.02 12.50 2.36
CA LYS A 51 8.01 13.52 1.99
C LYS A 51 8.33 13.53 0.49
N ALA A 52 8.42 12.36 -0.14
CA ALA A 52 8.70 12.26 -1.58
C ALA A 52 7.62 12.92 -2.47
N PHE A 53 6.39 13.04 -1.96
CA PHE A 53 5.28 13.70 -2.66
C PHE A 53 4.87 15.05 -2.05
N GLY A 54 5.68 15.59 -1.12
CA GLY A 54 5.39 16.87 -0.47
C GLY A 54 4.17 16.84 0.46
N ALA A 55 3.80 15.66 0.96
CA ALA A 55 2.71 15.51 1.90
C ALA A 55 3.13 15.89 3.33
N THR A 56 2.20 16.41 4.11
CA THR A 56 2.43 16.88 5.49
C THR A 56 1.54 16.11 6.47
N TRP A 57 2.12 15.72 7.60
CA TRP A 57 1.39 15.01 8.66
C TRP A 57 0.43 15.95 9.39
N ASP A 58 -0.81 15.51 9.54
CA ASP A 58 -1.84 16.12 10.38
C ASP A 58 -2.02 15.28 11.64
N PRO A 59 -1.51 15.74 12.80
CA PRO A 59 -1.56 14.98 14.04
C PRO A 59 -2.97 14.85 14.61
N ASP A 60 -3.88 15.79 14.31
CA ASP A 60 -5.23 15.79 14.86
C ASP A 60 -6.10 14.72 14.18
N ASN A 61 -5.88 14.52 12.88
CA ASN A 61 -6.64 13.56 12.08
C ASN A 61 -5.85 12.26 11.79
N GLN A 62 -4.57 12.22 12.15
CA GLN A 62 -3.65 11.10 11.91
C GLN A 62 -3.55 10.68 10.43
N VAL A 63 -3.42 11.67 9.54
CA VAL A 63 -3.35 11.49 8.09
C VAL A 63 -2.28 12.36 7.46
N TYR A 64 -1.88 12.04 6.22
CA TYR A 64 -1.01 12.91 5.43
C TYR A 64 -1.84 13.76 4.45
N ASN A 65 -1.81 15.08 4.61
CA ASN A 65 -2.37 16.01 3.62
C ASN A 65 -1.41 16.15 2.44
N VAL A 66 -1.93 16.22 1.22
CA VAL A 66 -1.12 16.33 0.00
C VAL A 66 -1.81 17.22 -1.03
N ASP A 67 -1.05 17.81 -1.96
CA ASP A 67 -1.62 18.48 -3.12
C ASP A 67 -2.48 17.50 -3.92
N CYS A 68 -3.74 17.88 -4.21
CA CYS A 68 -4.66 17.08 -5.03
C CYS A 68 -4.12 16.75 -6.43
N LYS A 69 -3.13 17.50 -6.93
CA LYS A 69 -2.47 17.28 -8.22
C LYS A 69 -1.23 16.38 -8.12
N ALA A 70 -0.82 15.99 -6.90
CA ALA A 70 0.33 15.15 -6.70
C ALA A 70 0.19 13.83 -7.47
N GLN A 71 1.26 13.43 -8.15
CA GLN A 71 1.33 12.17 -8.87
C GLN A 71 1.84 11.05 -7.95
N ALA A 72 1.21 10.91 -6.78
CA ALA A 72 1.59 9.93 -5.78
C ALA A 72 1.43 8.51 -6.32
N SER A 73 2.41 7.64 -6.03
CA SER A 73 2.35 6.23 -6.42
C SER A 73 3.15 5.38 -5.46
N VAL A 74 2.71 4.14 -5.24
CA VAL A 74 3.43 3.13 -4.45
C VAL A 74 3.56 1.89 -5.31
N THR A 75 4.80 1.44 -5.51
CA THR A 75 5.09 0.18 -6.20
C THR A 75 5.61 -0.83 -5.20
N VAL A 76 4.91 -1.96 -5.10
CA VAL A 76 5.37 -3.14 -4.36
C VAL A 76 5.82 -4.21 -5.35
N THR A 77 6.95 -4.84 -5.07
CA THR A 77 7.44 -5.99 -5.84
C THR A 77 7.06 -7.27 -5.12
N ILE A 78 6.32 -8.15 -5.79
CA ILE A 78 5.83 -9.42 -5.23
C ILE A 78 6.15 -10.53 -6.22
N GLY A 79 6.93 -11.53 -5.78
CA GLY A 79 7.37 -12.64 -6.63
C GLY A 79 8.14 -12.16 -7.86
N GLY A 80 8.96 -11.13 -7.70
CA GLY A 80 9.75 -10.50 -8.77
C GLY A 80 8.95 -9.63 -9.75
N LYS A 81 7.65 -9.40 -9.53
CA LYS A 81 6.79 -8.56 -10.38
C LYS A 81 6.39 -7.29 -9.65
N ASP A 82 6.48 -6.16 -10.36
CA ASP A 82 6.09 -4.85 -9.86
C ASP A 82 4.56 -4.63 -9.99
N TYR A 83 3.96 -4.14 -8.91
CA TYR A 83 2.56 -3.73 -8.83
C TYR A 83 2.50 -2.30 -8.32
N THR A 84 2.07 -1.38 -9.18
CA THR A 84 2.02 0.06 -8.91
C THR A 84 0.60 0.53 -8.68
N THR A 85 0.33 1.00 -7.47
CA THR A 85 -0.86 1.80 -7.14
C THR A 85 -0.60 3.24 -7.56
N ASN A 86 -1.43 3.77 -8.45
CA ASN A 86 -1.24 5.08 -9.08
C ASN A 86 -1.97 6.21 -8.32
N ALA A 87 -1.81 7.45 -8.80
CA ALA A 87 -2.38 8.64 -8.16
C ALA A 87 -3.91 8.59 -8.02
N SER A 88 -4.64 8.00 -8.98
CA SER A 88 -6.10 7.91 -8.88
C SER A 88 -6.58 7.04 -7.71
N ASN A 89 -5.72 6.15 -7.20
CA ASN A 89 -6.01 5.33 -6.03
C ASN A 89 -5.24 5.79 -4.77
N MET A 90 -4.16 6.57 -4.94
CA MET A 90 -3.35 7.10 -3.83
C MET A 90 -3.81 8.47 -3.31
N ILE A 91 -4.63 9.21 -4.06
CA ILE A 91 -5.12 10.54 -3.67
C ILE A 91 -6.61 10.44 -3.34
N VAL A 92 -6.98 10.81 -2.10
CA VAL A 92 -8.36 10.78 -1.62
C VAL A 92 -8.81 12.20 -1.29
N SER A 93 -9.85 12.68 -1.96
CA SER A 93 -10.45 13.98 -1.63
C SER A 93 -11.26 13.91 -0.33
N TRP A 94 -11.17 14.94 0.49
CA TRP A 94 -11.97 15.11 1.71
C TRP A 94 -12.31 16.58 1.95
N GLU A 95 -13.02 16.89 3.04
CA GLU A 95 -13.54 18.24 3.32
C GLU A 95 -12.47 19.35 3.30
N LYS A 96 -11.24 19.06 3.72
CA LYS A 96 -10.15 20.06 3.84
C LYS A 96 -9.11 20.00 2.71
N GLY A 97 -9.35 19.21 1.65
CA GLY A 97 -8.40 19.08 0.53
C GLY A 97 -8.23 17.65 0.05
N CYS A 98 -6.98 17.18 -0.05
CA CYS A 98 -6.67 15.80 -0.41
C CYS A 98 -5.71 15.14 0.58
N LEU A 99 -5.93 13.85 0.76
CA LEU A 99 -5.13 12.98 1.61
C LEU A 99 -4.31 12.04 0.72
N LEU A 100 -3.09 11.75 1.14
CA LEU A 100 -2.35 10.61 0.64
C LEU A 100 -2.91 9.36 1.32
N ALA A 101 -3.35 8.37 0.54
CA ALA A 101 -3.96 7.12 1.01
C ALA A 101 -2.92 6.14 1.59
N LEU A 102 -2.16 6.64 2.56
CA LEU A 102 -1.06 6.00 3.25
C LEU A 102 -1.17 6.36 4.73
N ALA A 103 -0.98 5.40 5.62
CA ALA A 103 -0.97 5.62 7.06
C ALA A 103 0.20 4.87 7.70
N PRO A 104 0.82 5.45 8.75
CA PRO A 104 1.77 4.71 9.57
C PRO A 104 1.10 3.51 10.25
N PHE A 105 1.79 2.37 10.21
CA PHE A 105 1.38 1.13 10.84
C PHE A 105 2.64 0.34 11.24
N ASP A 106 2.90 0.26 12.55
CA ASP A 106 4.08 -0.40 13.09
C ASP A 106 3.68 -1.73 13.77
N GLU A 107 3.45 -2.76 12.96
CA GLU A 107 3.30 -4.14 13.43
C GLU A 107 4.44 -5.01 12.86
N PRO A 108 5.44 -5.39 13.67
CA PRO A 108 6.66 -6.05 13.19
C PRO A 108 6.44 -7.33 12.37
N TRP A 109 5.38 -8.08 12.64
CA TRP A 109 5.11 -9.37 11.97
C TRP A 109 4.39 -9.21 10.63
N ILE A 110 3.71 -8.08 10.41
CA ILE A 110 2.93 -7.79 9.20
C ILE A 110 3.68 -6.85 8.28
N GLY A 111 4.34 -5.80 8.79
CA GLY A 111 5.08 -4.83 7.99
C GLY A 111 4.19 -3.89 7.18
N TRP A 112 3.43 -4.42 6.22
CA TRP A 112 2.58 -3.64 5.30
C TRP A 112 1.15 -4.14 5.24
N ILE A 113 0.20 -3.23 5.07
CA ILE A 113 -1.21 -3.54 4.79
C ILE A 113 -1.55 -3.00 3.40
N LEU A 114 -1.88 -3.88 2.46
CA LEU A 114 -2.38 -3.51 1.15
C LEU A 114 -3.91 -3.37 1.21
N GLY A 115 -4.36 -2.18 1.60
CA GLY A 115 -5.78 -1.84 1.73
C GLY A 115 -6.44 -1.36 0.44
N ASP A 116 -7.52 -0.59 0.58
CA ASP A 116 -8.36 -0.09 -0.51
C ASP A 116 -7.60 0.46 -1.73
N PRO A 117 -6.55 1.30 -1.60
CA PRO A 117 -5.84 1.83 -2.77
C PRO A 117 -5.30 0.72 -3.69
N PHE A 118 -4.70 -0.30 -3.09
CA PHE A 118 -4.16 -1.43 -3.84
C PHE A 118 -5.27 -2.34 -4.39
N ILE A 119 -6.32 -2.58 -3.60
CA ILE A 119 -7.46 -3.43 -3.97
C ILE A 119 -8.29 -2.80 -5.10
N ARG A 120 -8.41 -1.47 -5.15
CA ARG A 120 -9.02 -0.76 -6.28
C ARG A 120 -8.18 -0.88 -7.55
N GLN A 121 -6.85 -0.87 -7.43
CA GLN A 121 -5.93 -1.01 -8.55
C GLN A 121 -5.88 -2.45 -9.11
N TYR A 122 -6.01 -3.45 -8.23
CA TYR A 122 -5.82 -4.85 -8.55
C TYR A 122 -6.92 -5.75 -7.98
N CYS A 123 -7.46 -6.64 -8.82
CA CYS A 123 -8.24 -7.76 -8.33
C CYS A 123 -7.33 -8.70 -7.53
N ASN A 124 -7.68 -8.93 -6.27
CA ASN A 124 -6.98 -9.83 -5.36
C ASN A 124 -7.65 -11.21 -5.42
N ILE A 125 -6.88 -12.26 -5.73
CA ILE A 125 -7.38 -13.62 -5.93
C ILE A 125 -6.86 -14.47 -4.77
N TYR A 126 -7.76 -14.90 -3.88
CA TYR A 126 -7.43 -15.69 -2.70
C TYR A 126 -7.64 -17.19 -3.00
N ASP A 127 -6.56 -17.95 -3.20
CA ASP A 127 -6.59 -19.41 -3.42
C ASP A 127 -6.22 -20.12 -2.12
N LEU A 128 -7.22 -20.27 -1.23
CA LEU A 128 -7.04 -20.92 0.08
C LEU A 128 -6.62 -22.39 -0.02
N ALA A 129 -7.14 -23.11 -1.04
CA ALA A 129 -6.82 -24.52 -1.24
C ALA A 129 -5.33 -24.75 -1.51
N ARG A 130 -4.65 -23.78 -2.14
CA ARG A 130 -3.21 -23.81 -2.40
C ARG A 130 -2.41 -22.78 -1.60
N GLN A 131 -3.04 -22.15 -0.61
CA GLN A 131 -2.46 -21.13 0.27
C GLN A 131 -1.63 -20.10 -0.49
N ARG A 132 -2.22 -19.46 -1.50
CA ARG A 132 -1.55 -18.47 -2.34
C ARG A 132 -2.47 -17.31 -2.71
N ILE A 133 -1.86 -16.17 -3.02
CA ILE A 133 -2.57 -14.97 -3.47
C ILE A 133 -2.13 -14.56 -4.88
N GLY A 134 -3.06 -14.04 -5.67
CA GLY A 134 -2.81 -13.51 -7.00
C GLY A 134 -3.30 -12.08 -7.15
N PHE A 135 -2.66 -11.34 -8.06
CA PHE A 135 -3.04 -9.97 -8.37
C PHE A 135 -3.14 -9.81 -9.89
N ALA A 136 -4.27 -9.27 -10.34
CA ALA A 136 -4.51 -8.92 -11.74
C ALA A 136 -4.99 -7.47 -11.82
N PRO A 137 -4.62 -6.71 -12.88
CA PRO A 137 -5.15 -5.36 -13.06
C PRO A 137 -6.69 -5.37 -13.00
N SER A 138 -7.27 -4.50 -12.19
CA SER A 138 -8.73 -4.34 -12.19
C SER A 138 -9.18 -3.56 -13.43
N LYS A 139 -10.45 -3.72 -13.81
CA LYS A 139 -11.08 -2.77 -14.72
C LYS A 139 -11.32 -1.49 -13.94
N GLN A 140 -10.50 -0.48 -14.18
CA GLN A 140 -10.75 0.88 -13.69
C GLN A 140 -12.05 1.37 -14.36
N MET A 141 -13.02 1.81 -13.55
CA MET A 141 -14.29 2.39 -14.00
C MET A 141 -14.27 3.90 -13.83
#